data_AF-A0A926KSB7-F1
#
_entry.id   AF-A0A926KSB7-F1
#
_cell.length_a   1.000
_cell.length_b   1.000
_cell.length_c   1.000
_cell.angle_alpha   90.00
_cell.angle_beta   90.00
_cell.angle_gamma   90.00
#
_symmetry.space_group_name_H-M   'P 1'
#
loop_
_entity.id
_entity.type
_entity.pdbx_description
1 polymer ?
#
loop_
_entity_poly.entity_id
_entity_poly.type
_entity_poly.pdbx_seq_one_letter_code
_entity_poly.pdbx_strand_id
1 'polypeptide(L)'
;MAVKNKLTPKQKRDLEAKEYEEVDRKKKEARSPISTKELDALFLEIIYYEESKRYYSQEFIQELQGMLYANYIKTAHWIRARAAAISKHGKVCFNCKVTLEKDINVHHLTYERRGHEDLNDLIVLCRECHYEVHKFMRKIKKEYKDVFRD
;
A
#
# COMPACT_ATOMS: atom_id res chain seq x y z
N MET A 1 17.48 -33.63 -16.07
CA MET A 1 16.35 -33.09 -15.28
C MET A 1 16.91 -32.11 -14.26
N ALA A 2 16.79 -30.80 -14.49
CA ALA A 2 17.30 -29.81 -13.55
C ALA A 2 16.33 -29.66 -12.38
N VAL A 3 16.76 -30.10 -11.20
CA VAL A 3 16.05 -29.87 -9.93
C VAL A 3 16.03 -28.35 -9.71
N LYS A 4 14.89 -27.71 -9.97
CA LYS A 4 14.68 -26.31 -9.60
C LYS A 4 14.72 -26.24 -8.08
N ASN A 5 15.85 -25.82 -7.53
CA ASN A 5 16.04 -25.69 -6.10
C ASN A 5 15.14 -24.55 -5.59
N LYS A 6 13.96 -24.90 -5.08
CA LYS A 6 12.98 -23.93 -4.60
C LYS A 6 13.49 -23.32 -3.30
N LEU A 7 13.70 -22.00 -3.29
CA LEU A 7 14.08 -21.25 -2.10
C LEU A 7 13.03 -21.43 -1.00
N THR A 8 13.50 -21.70 0.21
CA THR A 8 12.66 -21.77 1.41
C THR A 8 12.04 -20.40 1.71
N PRO A 9 10.92 -20.33 2.45
CA PRO A 9 10.31 -19.06 2.85
C PRO A 9 11.27 -18.12 3.59
N LYS A 10 12.21 -18.66 4.36
CA LYS A 10 13.26 -17.86 5.02
C LYS A 10 14.23 -17.26 4.00
N GLN A 11 14.71 -18.07 3.05
CA GLN A 11 15.63 -17.60 2.01
C GLN A 11 14.98 -16.54 1.10
N LYS A 12 13.69 -16.63 0.83
CA LYS A 12 12.94 -15.60 0.09
C LYS A 12 12.89 -14.27 0.86
N ARG A 13 12.51 -14.32 2.15
CA ARG A 13 12.51 -13.12 3.01
C ARG A 13 13.89 -12.48 3.16
N ASP A 14 14.93 -13.31 3.26
CA ASP A 14 16.31 -12.82 3.37
C ASP A 14 16.80 -12.17 2.05
N LEU A 15 16.32 -12.65 0.89
CA LEU A 15 16.58 -12.03 -0.41
C LEU A 15 15.80 -10.72 -0.57
N GLU A 16 14.53 -10.70 -0.19
CA GLU A 16 13.70 -9.49 -0.20
C GLU A 16 14.25 -8.40 0.73
N ALA A 17 14.78 -8.79 1.90
CA ALA A 17 15.45 -7.87 2.82
C ALA A 17 16.73 -7.29 2.21
N LYS A 18 17.53 -8.10 1.50
CA LYS A 18 18.74 -7.65 0.81
C LYS A 18 18.44 -6.75 -0.38
N GLU A 19 17.42 -7.08 -1.18
CA GLU A 19 16.94 -6.22 -2.26
C GLU A 19 16.42 -4.89 -1.71
N TYR A 20 15.72 -4.92 -0.59
CA TYR A 20 15.27 -3.71 0.11
C TYR A 20 16.44 -2.85 0.60
N GLU A 21 17.44 -3.43 1.26
CA GLU A 21 18.65 -2.74 1.71
C GLU A 21 19.43 -2.13 0.54
N GLU A 22 19.53 -2.85 -0.59
CA GLU A 22 20.20 -2.36 -1.79
C GLU A 22 19.46 -1.19 -2.43
N VAL A 23 18.13 -1.25 -2.48
CA VAL A 23 17.27 -0.17 -2.96
C VAL A 23 17.37 1.06 -2.06
N ASP A 24 17.40 0.89 -0.74
CA ASP A 24 17.60 2.00 0.22
C ASP A 24 19.02 2.61 0.12
N ARG A 25 20.04 1.78 -0.11
CA ARG A 25 21.41 2.25 -0.36
C ARG A 25 21.48 3.10 -1.64
N LYS A 26 20.89 2.61 -2.74
CA LYS A 26 20.80 3.36 -4.01
C LYS A 26 20.02 4.67 -3.85
N LYS A 27 18.98 4.71 -3.00
CA LYS A 27 18.23 5.93 -2.63
C LYS A 27 19.11 6.98 -1.93
N LYS A 28 20.06 6.55 -1.09
CA LYS A 28 21.03 7.44 -0.42
C LYS A 28 22.08 7.99 -1.38
N GLU A 29 22.48 7.19 -2.38
CA GLU A 29 23.51 7.55 -3.36
C GLU A 29 22.97 8.44 -4.50
N ALA A 30 21.71 8.27 -4.93
CA ALA A 30 21.11 9.01 -6.05
C ALA A 30 20.70 10.47 -5.75
N ARG A 31 21.16 11.05 -4.65
CA ARG A 31 20.79 12.42 -4.24
C ARG A 31 21.56 13.46 -5.07
N SER A 32 21.01 13.82 -6.24
CA SER A 32 21.50 14.85 -7.17
C SER A 32 21.01 16.27 -6.78
N PRO A 33 21.76 17.37 -7.07
CA PRO A 33 21.56 18.69 -6.48
C PRO A 33 20.56 19.56 -7.26
N ILE A 34 19.37 19.02 -7.57
CA ILE A 34 18.29 19.81 -8.20
C ILE A 34 17.26 20.16 -7.13
N SER A 35 16.93 21.45 -7.08
CA SER A 35 16.23 22.11 -5.98
C SER A 35 14.72 22.23 -6.22
N THR A 36 13.93 21.29 -5.71
CA THR A 36 12.53 21.53 -5.26
C THR A 36 12.18 20.59 -4.11
N LYS A 37 12.75 20.86 -2.92
CA LYS A 37 12.88 19.94 -1.77
C LYS A 37 11.58 19.30 -1.23
N GLU A 38 10.39 19.75 -1.62
CA GLU A 38 9.10 19.20 -1.16
C GLU A 38 8.32 18.48 -2.28
N LEU A 39 8.41 18.94 -3.53
CA LEU A 39 7.77 18.29 -4.67
C LEU A 39 8.46 16.98 -5.05
N ASP A 40 9.78 16.91 -4.85
CA ASP A 40 10.56 15.69 -5.11
C ASP A 40 10.18 14.58 -4.13
N ALA A 41 10.04 14.86 -2.84
CA ALA A 41 9.71 13.85 -1.84
C ALA A 41 8.31 13.26 -2.01
N LEU A 42 7.34 14.08 -2.43
CA LEU A 42 5.96 13.64 -2.68
C LEU A 42 5.93 12.71 -3.90
N PHE A 43 6.46 13.17 -5.04
CA PHE A 43 6.42 12.39 -6.28
C PHE A 43 7.25 11.09 -6.19
N LEU A 44 8.31 11.08 -5.39
CA LEU A 44 9.15 9.90 -5.16
C LEU A 44 8.37 8.73 -4.54
N GLU A 45 7.48 8.95 -3.57
CA GLU A 45 6.73 7.83 -2.97
C GLU A 45 5.77 7.17 -3.97
N ILE A 46 5.17 7.96 -4.87
CA ILE A 46 4.29 7.45 -5.93
C ILE A 46 5.10 6.63 -6.93
N ILE A 47 6.16 7.20 -7.51
CA ILE A 47 7.00 6.49 -8.48
C ILE A 47 7.59 5.24 -7.84
N TYR A 48 8.12 5.36 -6.62
CA TYR A 48 8.76 4.26 -5.93
C TYR A 48 7.81 3.08 -5.75
N TYR A 49 6.58 3.35 -5.32
CA TYR A 49 5.57 2.31 -5.20
C TYR A 49 5.22 1.70 -6.57
N GLU A 50 4.95 2.53 -7.58
CA GLU A 50 4.59 2.08 -8.94
C GLU A 50 5.70 1.26 -9.62
N GLU A 51 6.96 1.62 -9.45
CA GLU A 51 8.09 0.85 -9.97
C GLU A 51 8.32 -0.42 -9.15
N SER A 52 8.29 -0.34 -7.81
CA SER A 52 8.51 -1.52 -6.96
C SER A 52 7.50 -2.64 -7.26
N LYS A 53 6.23 -2.28 -7.47
CA LYS A 53 5.17 -3.27 -7.67
C LYS A 53 5.24 -4.01 -9.00
N ARG A 54 5.90 -3.44 -10.01
CA ARG A 54 6.15 -4.10 -11.31
C ARG A 54 7.04 -5.34 -11.17
N TYR A 55 7.85 -5.41 -10.12
CA TYR A 55 8.76 -6.54 -9.87
C TYR A 55 8.18 -7.57 -8.91
N TYR A 56 6.97 -7.36 -8.37
CA TYR A 56 6.35 -8.33 -7.48
C TYR A 56 5.98 -9.61 -8.25
N SER A 57 6.56 -10.73 -7.82
CA SER A 57 6.23 -12.05 -8.36
C SER A 57 4.76 -12.41 -8.06
N GLN A 58 4.17 -13.26 -8.90
CA GLN A 58 2.80 -13.75 -8.69
C GLN A 58 2.66 -14.48 -7.36
N GLU A 59 3.69 -15.20 -6.92
CA GLU A 59 3.71 -15.89 -5.63
C GLU A 59 3.67 -14.91 -4.45
N PHE A 60 4.40 -13.80 -4.54
CA PHE A 60 4.39 -12.75 -3.50
C PHE A 60 3.02 -12.07 -3.43
N ILE A 61 2.41 -11.76 -4.58
CA ILE A 61 1.06 -11.19 -4.63
C ILE A 61 0.04 -12.14 -3.99
N GLN A 62 0.09 -13.43 -4.33
CA GLN A 62 -0.81 -14.44 -3.75
C GLN A 62 -0.64 -14.56 -2.23
N GLU A 63 0.60 -14.46 -1.72
CA GLU A 63 0.86 -14.42 -0.28
C GLU A 63 0.18 -13.21 0.39
N LEU A 64 0.33 -12.02 -0.21
CA LEU A 64 -0.29 -10.79 0.30
C LEU A 64 -1.82 -10.86 0.28
N GLN A 65 -2.41 -11.46 -0.76
CA GLN A 65 -3.86 -11.65 -0.91
C GLN A 65 -4.42 -12.61 0.14
N GLY A 66 -3.77 -13.75 0.36
CA GLY A 66 -4.18 -14.77 1.32
C GLY A 66 -3.93 -14.41 2.78
N MET A 67 -3.11 -13.38 3.05
CA MET A 67 -2.77 -12.98 4.40
C MET A 67 -4.00 -12.45 5.18
N LEU A 68 -4.04 -12.67 6.50
CA LEU A 68 -5.04 -12.02 7.33
C LEU A 68 -4.83 -10.50 7.31
N TYR A 69 -5.92 -9.73 7.24
CA TYR A 69 -5.85 -8.27 7.10
C TYR A 69 -4.96 -7.62 8.17
N ALA A 70 -5.07 -8.07 9.43
CA ALA A 70 -4.29 -7.56 10.55
C ALA A 70 -2.76 -7.73 10.39
N ASN A 71 -2.33 -8.72 9.61
CA ASN A 71 -0.92 -8.93 9.28
C ASN A 71 -0.53 -8.15 8.02
N TYR A 72 -1.41 -8.13 7.02
CA TYR A 72 -1.17 -7.45 5.76
C TYR A 72 -0.92 -5.95 5.93
N ILE A 73 -1.67 -5.27 6.80
CA ILE A 73 -1.45 -3.85 7.08
C ILE A 73 -0.10 -3.53 7.75
N LYS A 74 0.67 -4.55 8.12
CA LYS A 74 2.03 -4.39 8.70
C LYS A 74 3.13 -4.71 7.68
N THR A 75 2.77 -5.14 6.46
CA THR A 75 3.73 -5.51 5.43
C THR A 75 4.43 -4.27 4.86
N ALA A 76 5.68 -4.44 4.43
CA ALA A 76 6.42 -3.39 3.72
C ALA A 76 5.67 -2.90 2.48
N HIS A 77 5.01 -3.83 1.77
CA HIS A 77 4.13 -3.54 0.65
C HIS A 77 3.04 -2.52 0.99
N TRP A 78 2.22 -2.81 2.02
CA TRP A 78 1.15 -1.90 2.42
C TRP A 78 1.68 -0.56 2.94
N ILE A 79 2.81 -0.57 3.66
CA ILE A 79 3.45 0.67 4.14
C ILE A 79 3.81 1.58 2.96
N ARG A 80 4.34 1.04 1.86
CA ARG A 80 4.65 1.79 0.62
C ARG A 80 3.38 2.26 -0.09
N ALA A 81 2.40 1.37 -0.28
CA ALA A 81 1.12 1.73 -0.90
C ALA A 81 0.43 2.87 -0.14
N ARG A 82 0.45 2.80 1.20
CA ARG A 82 -0.07 3.84 2.09
C ARG A 82 0.67 5.16 1.92
N ALA A 83 2.00 5.15 1.88
CA ALA A 83 2.81 6.36 1.69
C ALA A 83 2.53 7.01 0.33
N ALA A 84 2.48 6.21 -0.74
CA ALA A 84 2.15 6.65 -2.09
C ALA A 84 0.73 7.22 -2.19
N ALA A 85 -0.26 6.62 -1.52
CA ALA A 85 -1.63 7.13 -1.47
C ALA A 85 -1.71 8.49 -0.74
N ILE A 86 -1.03 8.63 0.40
CA ILE A 86 -0.94 9.91 1.13
C ILE A 86 -0.25 10.95 0.27
N SER A 87 0.76 10.55 -0.48
CA SER A 87 1.45 11.45 -1.41
C SER A 87 0.53 11.93 -2.53
N LYS A 88 -0.16 11.00 -3.20
CA LYS A 88 -1.08 11.27 -4.32
C LYS A 88 -2.24 12.17 -3.92
N HIS A 89 -2.87 11.92 -2.78
CA HIS A 89 -4.07 12.64 -2.34
C HIS A 89 -3.79 13.79 -1.38
N GLY A 90 -2.53 13.95 -0.97
CA GLY A 90 -2.12 14.85 0.10
C GLY A 90 -2.62 14.40 1.48
N LYS A 91 -2.26 15.17 2.50
CA LYS A 91 -2.73 14.96 3.87
C LYS A 91 -4.09 15.63 4.10
N VAL A 92 -5.04 15.43 3.21
CA VAL A 92 -6.38 16.05 3.31
C VAL A 92 -7.42 14.95 3.31
N CYS A 93 -8.35 15.00 4.26
CA CYS A 93 -9.44 14.04 4.30
C CYS A 93 -10.31 14.15 3.03
N PHE A 94 -10.45 13.06 2.29
CA PHE A 94 -11.24 13.02 1.06
C PHE A 94 -12.71 13.41 1.30
N ASN A 95 -13.28 13.07 2.46
CA ASN A 95 -14.68 13.35 2.78
C ASN A 95 -14.89 14.78 3.31
N CYS A 96 -14.32 15.11 4.48
CA CYS A 96 -14.59 16.40 5.14
C CYS A 96 -13.60 17.52 4.79
N LYS A 97 -12.59 17.24 3.94
CA LYS A 97 -11.59 18.20 3.44
C LYS A 97 -10.71 18.86 4.51
N VAL A 98 -10.70 18.36 5.75
CA VAL A 98 -9.78 18.83 6.79
C VAL A 98 -8.35 18.38 6.49
N THR A 99 -7.38 19.26 6.70
CA THR A 99 -5.94 18.93 6.66
C THR A 99 -5.55 18.10 7.88
N LEU A 100 -4.73 17.08 7.67
CA LEU A 100 -4.38 16.04 8.63
C LEU A 100 -2.89 16.13 8.97
N GLU A 101 -2.57 16.51 10.20
CA GLU A 101 -1.18 16.50 10.67
C GLU A 101 -0.73 15.12 11.18
N LYS A 102 -1.69 14.33 11.70
CA LYS A 102 -1.47 13.01 12.28
C LYS A 102 -2.69 12.10 12.06
N ASP A 103 -2.56 10.83 12.44
CA ASP A 103 -3.65 9.84 12.39
C ASP A 103 -4.32 9.72 11.02
N ILE A 104 -3.52 9.81 9.97
CA ILE A 104 -3.96 9.71 8.58
C ILE A 104 -4.33 8.26 8.28
N ASN A 105 -5.59 8.01 7.95
CA ASN A 105 -6.07 6.68 7.59
C ASN A 105 -6.15 6.58 6.07
N VAL A 106 -5.63 5.50 5.50
CA VAL A 106 -5.82 5.17 4.08
C VAL A 106 -6.84 4.05 3.99
N HIS A 107 -7.92 4.31 3.26
CA HIS A 107 -9.04 3.40 3.10
C HIS A 107 -9.04 2.82 1.70
N HIS A 108 -9.29 1.51 1.60
CA HIS A 108 -9.50 0.83 0.32
C HIS A 108 -10.95 0.98 -0.11
N LEU A 109 -11.19 1.50 -1.32
CA LEU A 109 -12.49 1.50 -1.98
C LEU A 109 -12.85 0.10 -2.48
N THR A 110 -11.86 -0.67 -2.90
CA THR A 110 -11.97 -2.09 -3.25
C THR A 110 -10.75 -2.87 -2.80
N TYR A 111 -10.94 -4.15 -2.50
CA TYR A 111 -9.88 -5.08 -2.13
C TYR A 111 -9.50 -6.03 -3.28
N GLU A 112 -10.12 -5.90 -4.46
CA GLU A 112 -9.88 -6.73 -5.64
C GLU A 112 -8.40 -6.79 -6.05
N ARG A 113 -7.69 -5.67 -5.91
CA ARG A 113 -6.28 -5.51 -6.30
C ARG A 113 -5.32 -5.58 -5.11
N ARG A 114 -5.72 -6.21 -4.01
CA ARG A 114 -4.85 -6.38 -2.84
C ARG A 114 -3.53 -7.06 -3.24
N GLY A 115 -2.41 -6.50 -2.81
CA GLY A 115 -1.06 -6.90 -3.19
C GLY A 115 -0.51 -6.13 -4.39
N HIS A 116 -1.38 -5.52 -5.21
CA HIS A 116 -0.99 -4.75 -6.39
C HIS A 116 -1.95 -3.56 -6.55
N GLU A 117 -2.04 -2.74 -5.51
CA GLU A 117 -3.05 -1.69 -5.40
C GLU A 117 -2.93 -0.69 -6.55
N ASP A 118 -4.09 -0.27 -7.06
CA ASP A 118 -4.19 0.99 -7.80
C ASP A 118 -4.36 2.10 -6.77
N LEU A 119 -3.51 3.13 -6.84
CA LEU A 119 -3.58 4.27 -5.92
C LEU A 119 -4.90 5.05 -6.02
N ASN A 120 -5.68 4.86 -7.10
CA ASN A 120 -7.04 5.40 -7.22
C ASN A 120 -8.06 4.66 -6.35
N ASP A 121 -7.77 3.42 -5.92
CA ASP A 121 -8.62 2.69 -4.98
C ASP A 121 -8.34 3.04 -3.53
N LEU A 122 -7.31 3.85 -3.29
CA LEU A 122 -6.90 4.25 -1.96
C LEU A 122 -7.29 5.70 -1.75
N ILE A 123 -8.02 5.99 -0.68
CA ILE A 123 -8.35 7.37 -0.29
C ILE A 123 -7.83 7.70 1.10
N VAL A 124 -7.46 8.95 1.29
CA VAL A 124 -7.01 9.47 2.59
C VAL A 124 -8.21 10.00 3.38
N LEU A 125 -8.35 9.59 4.64
CA LEU A 125 -9.43 10.00 5.53
C LEU A 125 -8.90 10.35 6.93
N CYS A 126 -9.59 11.28 7.60
CA CYS A 126 -9.46 11.43 9.05
C CYS A 126 -10.05 10.20 9.76
N ARG A 127 -9.74 10.04 11.05
CA ARG A 127 -10.20 8.91 11.85
C ARG A 127 -11.73 8.80 11.89
N GLU A 128 -12.42 9.92 12.05
CA GLU A 128 -13.88 9.99 12.17
C GLU A 128 -14.55 9.57 10.86
N CYS A 129 -14.11 10.14 9.73
CA CYS A 129 -14.65 9.78 8.42
C CYS A 129 -14.34 8.32 8.08
N HIS A 130 -13.14 7.83 8.41
CA HIS A 130 -12.78 6.44 8.19
C HIS A 130 -13.69 5.48 8.99
N TYR A 131 -13.98 5.80 10.24
CA TYR A 131 -14.90 5.02 11.07
C TYR A 131 -16.33 5.01 10.51
N GLU A 132 -16.85 6.17 10.09
CA GLU A 132 -18.19 6.28 9.52
C GLU A 132 -18.33 5.51 8.20
N VAL A 133 -17.29 5.50 7.34
CA VAL A 133 -17.29 4.65 6.14
C VAL A 133 -17.41 3.18 6.51
N HIS A 134 -16.61 2.67 7.45
CA HIS A 134 -16.71 1.28 7.90
C HIS A 134 -18.06 0.95 8.52
N LYS A 135 -18.65 1.88 9.25
CA LYS A 135 -19.99 1.73 9.84
C LYS A 135 -21.08 1.69 8.77
N PHE A 136 -21.00 2.57 7.77
CA PHE A 136 -21.90 2.60 6.63
C PHE A 136 -21.81 1.31 5.81
N MET A 137 -20.60 0.85 5.47
CA MET A 137 -20.40 -0.40 4.74
C MET A 137 -20.96 -1.61 5.50
N ARG A 138 -20.77 -1.68 6.82
CA ARG A 138 -21.37 -2.73 7.66
C ARG A 138 -22.90 -2.68 7.63
N LYS A 139 -23.50 -1.47 7.65
CA LYS A 139 -24.94 -1.30 7.55
C LYS A 139 -25.46 -1.78 6.19
N ILE A 140 -24.85 -1.34 5.09
CA ILE A 140 -25.24 -1.73 3.72
C ILE A 140 -25.15 -3.25 3.54
N LYS A 141 -24.06 -3.89 3.98
CA LYS A 141 -23.92 -5.36 3.92
C LYS A 141 -25.00 -6.09 4.71
N LYS A 142 -25.44 -5.54 5.84
CA LYS A 142 -26.52 -6.11 6.65
C LYS A 142 -27.89 -5.93 5.98
N GLU A 143 -28.14 -4.75 5.43
CA GLU A 143 -29.43 -4.36 4.84
C GLU A 143 -29.67 -5.02 3.47
N TYR A 144 -28.65 -5.09 2.63
CA TYR A 144 -28.68 -5.70 1.30
C TYR A 144 -27.98 -7.06 1.28
N LYS A 145 -28.07 -7.81 2.39
CA LYS A 145 -27.38 -9.09 2.55
C LYS A 145 -27.66 -10.07 1.40
N ASP A 146 -28.86 -10.01 0.82
CA ASP A 146 -29.30 -10.92 -0.24
C ASP A 146 -28.72 -10.56 -1.63
N VAL A 147 -28.26 -9.31 -1.80
CA VAL A 147 -27.55 -8.83 -3.00
C VAL A 147 -26.05 -9.14 -2.91
N PHE A 148 -25.51 -9.15 -1.69
CA PHE A 148 -24.09 -9.43 -1.41
C PHE A 148 -23.85 -10.87 -0.91
N ARG A 149 -24.73 -11.82 -1.27
CA ARG A 149 -24.48 -13.25 -1.06
C ARG A 149 -23.52 -13.73 -2.15
N ASP A 150 -22.26 -13.95 -1.75
CA ASP A 150 -21.32 -14.81 -2.48
C ASP A 150 -21.76 -16.29 -2.39
#